data_AF-I0UY75-F1
#
_entry.id   AF-I0UY75-F1
#
_cell.length_a   1.000
_cell.length_b   1.000
_cell.length_c   1.000
_cell.angle_alpha   90.00
_cell.angle_beta   90.00
_cell.angle_gamma   90.00
#
_symmetry.space_group_name_H-M   'P 1'
#
loop_
_entity.id
_entity.type
_entity.pdbx_description
1 polymer ?
#
loop_
_entity_poly.entity_id
_entity_poly.type
_entity_poly.pdbx_seq_one_letter_code
_entity_poly.pdbx_strand_id
1 'polypeptide(L)'
;MYGSFAERVRYVNQQLGVTFTRMAFKSNEARSQVWFNKVANEVDGVSAPPPEKIPGIAKALDLTREQCTALICEGWYGVRAEDVSPRVQQLAPALDKLGDADAELVEQVVKRLAESGANHPD
;
A
#
# COMPACT_ATOMS: atom_id res chain seq x y z
N MET A 1 -11.83 -7.41 -9.50
CA MET A 1 -10.58 -7.43 -8.71
C MET A 1 -9.53 -6.74 -9.58
N TYR A 2 -8.90 -5.66 -9.09
CA TYR A 2 -7.81 -5.04 -9.85
C TYR A 2 -6.61 -5.98 -9.83
N GLY A 3 -5.88 -6.07 -10.94
CA GLY A 3 -4.57 -6.72 -10.97
C GLY A 3 -3.55 -5.97 -10.11
N SER A 4 -2.29 -6.41 -10.10
CA SER A 4 -1.19 -5.77 -9.36
C SER A 4 -1.05 -4.28 -9.71
N PHE A 5 -0.33 -3.51 -8.87
CA PHE A 5 -0.07 -2.10 -9.16
C PHE A 5 0.57 -1.91 -10.56
N ALA A 6 1.51 -2.78 -10.94
CA ALA A 6 2.15 -2.76 -12.26
C ALA A 6 1.14 -3.05 -13.39
N GLU A 7 0.24 -4.02 -13.20
CA GLU A 7 -0.83 -4.32 -14.16
C GLU A 7 -1.78 -3.14 -14.34
N ARG A 8 -2.11 -2.42 -13.27
CA ARG A 8 -2.93 -1.21 -13.39
C ARG A 8 -2.21 -0.11 -14.18
N VAL A 9 -0.92 0.12 -13.93
CA VAL A 9 -0.13 1.07 -14.71
C VAL A 9 -0.10 0.67 -16.19
N ARG A 10 0.11 -0.61 -16.50
CA ARG A 10 0.06 -1.15 -17.87
C ARG A 10 -1.31 -0.97 -18.51
N TYR A 11 -2.40 -1.24 -17.79
CA TYR A 11 -3.75 -1.05 -18.27
C TYR A 11 -4.01 0.40 -18.68
N VAL A 12 -3.66 1.35 -17.82
CA VAL A 12 -3.84 2.78 -18.12
C VAL A 12 -2.96 3.21 -19.30
N ASN A 13 -1.78 2.61 -19.47
CA ASN A 13 -0.89 2.91 -20.58
C ASN A 13 -1.36 2.34 -21.93
N GLN A 14 -1.63 1.04 -21.95
CA GLN A 14 -1.85 0.27 -23.17
C GLN A 14 -3.32 0.25 -23.58
N GLN A 15 -4.24 0.13 -22.62
CA GLN A 15 -5.68 -0.01 -22.89
C GLN A 15 -6.39 1.34 -22.95
N LEU A 16 -6.01 2.29 -22.07
CA LEU A 16 -6.59 3.64 -22.09
C LEU A 16 -5.77 4.64 -22.92
N GLY A 17 -4.64 4.21 -23.50
CA GLY A 17 -3.78 5.04 -24.36
C GLY A 17 -3.12 6.23 -23.63
N VAL A 18 -3.01 6.20 -22.30
CA VAL A 18 -2.42 7.30 -21.54
C VAL A 18 -0.90 7.11 -21.47
N THR A 19 -0.15 8.03 -22.07
CA THR A 19 1.32 7.98 -22.02
C THR A 19 1.85 8.15 -20.59
N PHE A 20 3.04 7.61 -20.27
CA PHE A 20 3.66 7.80 -18.96
C PHE A 20 3.92 9.28 -18.62
N THR A 21 4.22 10.10 -19.63
CA THR A 21 4.31 11.56 -19.49
C THR A 21 2.97 12.14 -19.03
N ARG A 22 1.86 11.69 -19.63
CA ARG A 22 0.52 12.15 -19.23
C ARG A 22 0.13 11.64 -17.85
N MET A 23 0.55 10.44 -17.45
CA MET A 23 0.35 9.94 -16.08
C MET A 23 1.10 10.80 -15.06
N ALA A 24 2.38 11.10 -15.30
CA ALA A 24 3.17 11.99 -14.46
C ALA A 24 2.47 13.35 -14.29
N PHE A 25 2.03 13.96 -15.38
CA PHE A 25 1.27 15.21 -15.35
C PHE A 25 -0.06 15.08 -14.58
N LYS A 26 -0.87 14.06 -14.87
CA LYS A 26 -2.15 13.82 -14.17
C LYS A 26 -1.97 13.59 -12.67
N SER A 27 -0.82 13.03 -12.28
CA SER A 27 -0.45 12.82 -10.88
C SER A 27 0.02 14.08 -10.16
N ASN A 28 0.01 15.24 -10.82
CA ASN A 28 0.64 16.46 -10.33
C ASN A 28 2.13 16.23 -9.99
N GLU A 29 2.81 15.50 -10.87
CA GLU A 29 4.22 15.13 -10.73
C GLU A 29 4.54 14.37 -9.43
N ALA A 30 3.57 13.63 -8.89
CA ALA A 30 3.78 12.81 -7.70
C ALA A 30 4.91 11.78 -7.92
N ARG A 31 5.02 11.25 -9.15
CA ARG A 31 6.14 10.45 -9.65
C ARG A 31 6.41 10.79 -11.12
N SER A 32 7.64 10.52 -11.57
CA SER A 32 8.08 10.83 -12.94
C SER A 32 7.58 9.81 -13.96
N GLN A 33 7.61 10.19 -15.24
CA GLN A 33 7.33 9.26 -16.35
C GLN A 33 8.24 8.03 -16.36
N VAL A 34 9.51 8.21 -15.94
CA VAL A 34 10.49 7.11 -15.86
C VAL A 34 10.10 6.15 -14.75
N TRP A 35 9.60 6.67 -13.62
CA TRP A 35 9.10 5.82 -12.54
C TRP A 35 7.91 4.97 -13.00
N PHE A 36 6.91 5.58 -13.65
CA PHE A 36 5.76 4.82 -14.19
C PHE A 36 6.20 3.77 -15.22
N ASN A 37 7.14 4.11 -16.11
CA ASN A 37 7.68 3.15 -17.07
C ASN A 37 8.40 1.99 -16.38
N LYS A 38 9.22 2.25 -15.36
CA LYS A 38 9.91 1.20 -14.60
C LYS A 38 8.93 0.29 -13.86
N VAL A 39 7.90 0.86 -13.24
CA VAL A 39 6.83 0.09 -12.59
C VAL A 39 6.09 -0.78 -13.60
N ALA A 40 5.69 -0.22 -14.75
CA ALA A 40 4.94 -0.95 -15.78
C ALA A 40 5.71 -2.16 -16.33
N ASN A 41 7.05 -2.10 -16.31
CA ASN A 41 7.94 -3.16 -16.76
C ASN A 41 8.54 -3.97 -15.60
N GLU A 42 8.07 -3.77 -14.37
CA GLU A 42 8.51 -4.52 -13.17
C GLU A 42 10.03 -4.52 -13.00
N VAL A 43 10.66 -3.36 -13.27
CA VAL A 43 12.11 -3.18 -13.09
C VAL A 43 12.45 -3.18 -11.60
N ASP A 44 13.44 -3.98 -11.21
CA ASP A 44 13.95 -4.01 -9.83
C ASP A 44 14.47 -2.65 -9.34
N GLY A 45 14.45 -2.47 -8.01
CA GLY A 45 14.99 -1.27 -7.37
C GLY A 45 14.12 -0.02 -7.50
N VAL A 46 12.84 -0.16 -7.88
CA VAL A 46 11.88 0.94 -7.84
C VAL A 46 11.34 1.10 -6.43
N SER A 47 11.62 2.24 -5.81
CA SER A 47 11.08 2.57 -4.48
C SER A 47 9.57 2.83 -4.53
N ALA A 48 8.85 2.36 -3.49
CA ALA A 48 7.47 2.71 -3.24
C ALA A 48 7.26 4.23 -3.22
N PRO A 49 6.11 4.76 -3.66
CA PRO A 49 5.77 6.16 -3.45
C PRO A 49 5.52 6.43 -1.96
N PRO A 50 5.97 7.58 -1.42
CA PRO A 50 5.66 7.94 -0.04
C PRO A 50 4.17 8.32 0.09
N PRO A 51 3.57 8.22 1.29
CA PRO A 51 2.12 8.32 1.49
C PRO A 51 1.48 9.61 0.95
N GLU A 52 2.16 10.74 1.05
CA GLU A 52 1.70 12.05 0.57
C GLU A 52 1.60 12.14 -0.97
N LYS A 53 2.23 11.21 -1.69
CA LYS A 53 2.19 11.14 -3.16
C LYS A 53 1.07 10.24 -3.69
N ILE A 54 0.50 9.38 -2.83
CA ILE A 54 -0.55 8.42 -3.20
C ILE A 54 -1.79 9.10 -3.81
N PRO A 55 -2.32 10.23 -3.29
CA PRO A 55 -3.51 10.85 -3.88
C PRO A 55 -3.31 11.28 -5.34
N GLY A 56 -2.12 11.81 -5.68
CA GLY A 56 -1.78 12.17 -7.06
C GLY A 56 -1.70 10.94 -7.96
N ILE A 57 -1.05 9.88 -7.49
CA ILE A 57 -0.94 8.62 -8.23
C ILE A 57 -2.32 7.99 -8.47
N ALA A 58 -3.18 7.97 -7.45
CA ALA A 58 -4.55 7.45 -7.56
C ALA A 58 -5.34 8.19 -8.64
N LYS A 59 -5.23 9.52 -8.70
CA LYS A 59 -5.83 10.34 -9.76
C LYS A 59 -5.30 9.99 -11.16
N ALA A 60 -4.00 9.74 -11.30
CA ALA A 60 -3.41 9.37 -12.60
C ALA A 60 -3.87 7.99 -13.07
N LEU A 61 -4.14 7.08 -12.14
CA LEU A 61 -4.54 5.70 -12.40
C LEU A 61 -6.05 5.48 -12.34
N ASP A 62 -6.85 6.53 -12.15
CA ASP A 62 -8.30 6.46 -12.01
C ASP A 62 -8.73 5.43 -10.95
N LEU A 63 -8.18 5.61 -9.74
CA LEU A 63 -8.45 4.81 -8.55
C LEU A 63 -8.86 5.71 -7.40
N THR A 64 -9.56 5.15 -6.40
CA THR A 64 -9.66 5.81 -5.09
C THR A 64 -8.31 5.77 -4.38
N ARG A 65 -8.13 6.64 -3.36
CA ARG A 65 -6.93 6.65 -2.54
C ARG A 65 -6.71 5.28 -1.89
N GLU A 66 -7.77 4.68 -1.38
CA GLU A 66 -7.76 3.40 -0.68
C GLU A 66 -7.36 2.25 -1.61
N GLN A 67 -7.92 2.21 -2.82
CA GLN A 67 -7.56 1.23 -3.85
C GLN A 67 -6.07 1.36 -4.23
N CYS A 68 -5.61 2.59 -4.43
CA CYS A 68 -4.21 2.83 -4.78
C CYS A 68 -3.27 2.44 -3.63
N THR A 69 -3.62 2.77 -2.39
CA THR A 69 -2.86 2.34 -1.20
C THR A 69 -2.80 0.83 -1.11
N ALA A 70 -3.92 0.13 -1.27
CA ALA A 70 -3.96 -1.33 -1.19
C ALA A 70 -3.04 -1.98 -2.24
N LEU A 71 -3.09 -1.52 -3.49
CA LEU A 71 -2.22 -2.04 -4.56
C LEU A 71 -0.73 -1.75 -4.31
N ILE A 72 -0.40 -0.61 -3.71
CA ILE A 72 0.98 -0.28 -3.32
C ILE A 72 1.43 -1.17 -2.15
N CYS A 73 0.57 -1.36 -1.13
CA CYS A 73 0.84 -2.23 0.01
C CYS A 73 1.14 -3.66 -0.43
N GLU A 74 0.30 -4.19 -1.31
CA GLU A 74 0.49 -5.51 -1.89
C GLU A 74 1.78 -5.58 -2.72
N GLY A 75 1.98 -4.62 -3.63
CA GLY A 75 3.08 -4.66 -4.59
C GLY A 75 4.49 -4.46 -3.99
N TRP A 76 4.62 -3.67 -2.91
CA TRP A 76 5.92 -3.38 -2.29
C TRP A 76 6.17 -4.10 -0.98
N TYR A 77 5.12 -4.40 -0.23
CA TYR A 77 5.25 -4.96 1.12
C TYR A 77 4.65 -6.36 1.23
N GLY A 78 4.00 -6.87 0.18
CA GLY A 78 3.39 -8.21 0.20
C GLY A 78 2.21 -8.31 1.17
N VAL A 79 1.60 -7.17 1.54
CA VAL A 79 0.49 -7.12 2.51
C VAL A 79 -0.81 -6.88 1.77
N ARG A 80 -1.75 -7.84 1.84
CA ARG A 80 -3.14 -7.62 1.44
C ARG A 80 -4.01 -7.36 2.66
N ALA A 81 -5.07 -6.56 2.48
CA ALA A 81 -6.06 -6.35 3.54
C ALA A 81 -6.75 -7.66 3.96
N GLU A 82 -6.85 -8.60 3.01
CA GLU A 82 -7.40 -9.95 3.20
C GLU A 82 -6.54 -10.82 4.13
N ASP A 83 -5.22 -10.58 4.16
CA ASP A 83 -4.26 -11.35 4.96
C ASP A 83 -4.33 -10.96 6.45
N VAL A 84 -5.04 -9.88 6.77
CA VAL A 84 -5.20 -9.40 8.15
C VAL A 84 -6.29 -10.23 8.84
N SER A 85 -5.92 -10.92 9.93
CA SER A 85 -6.88 -11.73 10.69
C SER A 85 -8.07 -10.89 11.20
N PRO A 86 -9.28 -11.49 11.34
CA PRO A 86 -10.45 -10.77 11.86
C PRO A 86 -10.22 -10.13 13.23
N ARG A 87 -9.36 -10.72 14.07
CA ARG A 87 -8.98 -10.16 15.38
C ARG A 87 -8.23 -8.84 15.23
N VAL A 88 -7.32 -8.74 14.28
CA VAL A 88 -6.56 -7.50 14.02
C VAL A 88 -7.49 -6.45 13.40
N GLN A 89 -8.37 -6.83 12.47
CA GLN A 89 -9.35 -5.91 11.88
C GLN A 89 -10.30 -5.32 12.94
N GLN A 90 -10.72 -6.11 13.93
CA GLN A 90 -11.55 -5.63 15.05
C GLN A 90 -10.82 -4.64 15.95
N LEU A 91 -9.49 -4.78 16.09
CA LEU A 91 -8.68 -3.89 16.93
C LEU A 91 -8.27 -2.60 16.24
N ALA A 92 -8.18 -2.59 14.90
CA ALA A 92 -7.70 -1.44 14.13
C ALA A 92 -8.36 -0.09 14.51
N PRO A 93 -9.70 0.03 14.63
CA PRO A 93 -10.34 1.31 14.99
C PRO A 93 -10.00 1.81 16.39
N ALA A 94 -9.61 0.91 17.30
CA ALA A 94 -9.16 1.27 18.64
C ALA A 94 -7.69 1.72 18.60
N LEU A 95 -6.85 0.99 17.86
CA LEU A 95 -5.43 1.31 17.67
C LEU A 95 -5.24 2.67 16.98
N ASP A 96 -6.05 3.00 15.97
CA ASP A 96 -5.98 4.27 15.23
C ASP A 96 -6.28 5.52 16.09
N LYS A 97 -6.86 5.33 17.28
CA LYS A 97 -7.19 6.43 18.21
C LYS A 97 -6.12 6.62 19.29
N LEU A 98 -5.15 5.74 19.38
CA LEU A 98 -4.08 5.82 20.37
C LEU A 98 -3.06 6.88 19.96
N GLY A 99 -2.55 7.61 20.95
CA GLY A 99 -1.32 8.38 20.76
C GLY A 99 -0.11 7.44 20.71
N ASP A 100 1.01 7.92 20.17
CA ASP A 100 2.22 7.10 19.97
C ASP A 100 2.67 6.35 21.23
N ALA A 101 2.64 7.00 22.40
CA ALA A 101 3.03 6.39 23.67
C ALA A 101 2.10 5.24 24.09
N ASP A 102 0.79 5.37 23.87
CA ASP A 102 -0.18 4.32 24.21
C ASP A 102 -0.09 3.15 23.21
N ALA A 103 0.17 3.46 21.94
CA ALA A 103 0.39 2.45 20.91
C ALA A 103 1.65 1.62 21.22
N GLU A 104 2.76 2.25 21.63
CA GLU A 104 3.98 1.55 22.08
C GLU A 104 3.71 0.63 23.27
N LEU A 105 2.90 1.08 24.24
CA LEU A 105 2.53 0.25 25.39
C LEU A 105 1.73 -0.98 24.97
N VAL A 106 0.73 -0.81 24.09
CA VAL A 106 -0.07 -1.93 23.56
C VAL A 106 0.81 -2.92 22.82
N GLU A 107 1.77 -2.45 22.02
CA GLU A 107 2.73 -3.31 21.33
C GLU A 107 3.55 -4.15 22.32
N GLN A 108 4.08 -3.54 23.38
CA GLN A 108 4.84 -4.25 24.41
C GLN A 108 4.00 -5.33 25.11
N VAL A 109 2.74 -5.02 25.42
CA VAL A 109 1.80 -5.98 26.04
C VAL A 109 1.54 -7.16 25.10
N VAL A 110 1.25 -6.89 23.83
CA VAL A 110 0.98 -7.92 22.82
C VAL A 110 2.21 -8.83 22.65
N LYS A 111 3.42 -8.27 22.54
CA LYS A 111 4.67 -9.04 22.45
C LYS A 111 4.86 -9.96 23.66
N ARG A 112 4.74 -9.42 24.88
CA ARG A 112 4.89 -10.19 26.12
C ARG A 112 3.89 -11.35 26.22
N LEU A 113 2.63 -11.09 25.85
CA LEU A 113 1.58 -12.11 25.88
C LEU A 113 1.79 -13.19 24.82
N ALA A 114 2.24 -12.82 23.61
CA ALA A 114 2.56 -13.77 22.56
C ALA A 114 3.71 -14.72 22.96
N GLU A 115 4.76 -14.19 23.59
CA GLU A 115 5.89 -14.98 24.11
C GLU A 115 5.48 -15.91 25.27
N SER A 116 4.55 -15.48 26.12
CA SER A 116 4.03 -16.31 27.21
C SER A 116 3.10 -17.41 26.70
N GLY A 117 2.26 -17.12 25.70
CA GLY A 117 1.34 -18.08 25.09
C GLY A 117 2.05 -19.14 24.25
N ALA A 118 3.17 -18.81 23.59
CA ALA A 118 3.98 -19.79 22.84
C ALA A 118 4.68 -20.83 23.73
N ASN A 119 4.79 -20.57 25.04
CA ASN A 119 5.42 -21.46 26.02
C ASN A 119 4.42 -22.34 26.80
N HIS A 120 3.14 -22.33 26.44
CA HIS A 120 2.16 -23.33 26.90
C HIS A 120 1.73 -24.18 25.70
N PRO A 121 2.34 -25.36 25.48
CA PRO A 121 1.75 -26.35 24.60
C PRO A 121 0.50 -26.91 25.29
N ASP A 122 -0.63 -26.93 24.57
CA ASP A 122 -1.82 -27.69 24.94
C ASP A 122 -1.50 -29.19 25.13
#